data_AF-A0A1I4TRT4-F1
#
_entry.id   AF-A0A1I4TRT4-F1
#
_cell.length_a   1.000
_cell.length_b   1.000
_cell.length_c   1.000
_cell.angle_alpha   90.00
_cell.angle_beta   90.00
_cell.angle_gamma   90.00
#
_symmetry.space_group_name_H-M   'P 1'
#
loop_
_entity.id
_entity.type
_entity.pdbx_description
1 polymer ?
#
loop_
_entity_poly.entity_id
_entity_poly.type
_entity_poly.pdbx_seq_one_letter_code
_entity_poly.pdbx_strand_id
1 'polypeptide(L)'
;MVARAPSIFAPAAALLQRREATAAPTQGQGPGGGGAGAAAARPARPLQQRLYPNLRPVGLDPGAREQAFSLHEWYGSYGMRGGGGRGLYVPNARYVFVRTQGGETLLHPRLRHPALAQGEPVRYAGEAYFESGALRWWSNASGHYRPDPQHAPQAGLPMALFRSWDDVVRRGARPAPARGK
;
A
#
# COMPACT_ATOMS: atom_id res chain seq x y z
N MET A 1 51.26 4.86 -30.19
CA MET A 1 50.60 3.55 -30.14
C MET A 1 49.30 3.75 -29.37
N VAL A 2 48.13 4.11 -29.92
CA VAL A 2 47.35 3.64 -31.09
C VAL A 2 47.08 2.14 -31.09
N ALA A 3 45.90 1.76 -30.58
CA ALA A 3 45.00 0.83 -31.26
C ALA A 3 43.56 1.03 -30.73
N ARG A 4 42.79 1.88 -31.43
CA ARG A 4 41.32 1.78 -31.52
C ARG A 4 41.03 0.62 -32.48
N ALA A 5 39.99 -0.16 -32.21
CA ALA A 5 39.30 -0.92 -33.23
C ALA A 5 37.78 -0.89 -32.98
N PRO A 6 36.95 -0.99 -34.04
CA PRO A 6 35.71 -0.24 -34.13
C PRO A 6 34.47 -1.08 -34.49
N SER A 7 33.35 -0.38 -34.63
CA SER A 7 32.32 -0.57 -35.65
C SER A 7 31.22 -1.63 -35.44
N ILE A 8 29.95 -1.20 -35.35
CA ILE A 8 28.94 -0.97 -36.43
C ILE A 8 28.00 -2.18 -36.47
N PHE A 9 26.71 -1.98 -36.17
CA PHE A 9 25.61 -2.50 -37.01
C PHE A 9 24.26 -1.88 -36.62
N ALA A 10 23.75 -1.07 -37.53
CA ALA A 10 22.34 -0.79 -37.82
C ALA A 10 22.31 -0.53 -39.35
N PRO A 11 21.16 -0.45 -40.07
CA PRO A 11 19.78 -0.85 -39.81
C PRO A 11 19.15 -1.64 -41.00
N ALA A 12 17.89 -2.09 -40.89
CA ALA A 12 16.99 -2.36 -42.03
C ALA A 12 15.54 -2.32 -41.50
N ALA A 13 14.66 -1.36 -41.83
CA ALA A 13 14.07 -0.97 -43.11
C ALA A 13 12.98 -1.92 -43.64
N ALA A 14 11.73 -1.42 -43.52
CA ALA A 14 10.63 -1.43 -44.49
C ALA A 14 9.91 -2.74 -44.92
N LEU A 15 8.59 -2.75 -44.71
CA LEU A 15 7.53 -3.02 -45.72
C LEU A 15 6.16 -2.63 -45.07
N LEU A 16 5.42 -1.60 -45.50
CA LEU A 16 4.39 -1.60 -46.57
C LEU A 16 3.69 -2.98 -46.72
N GLN A 17 2.37 -3.14 -46.74
CA GLN A 17 1.32 -2.34 -47.39
C GLN A 17 -0.08 -2.91 -47.02
N ARG A 18 -1.06 -2.01 -46.92
CA ARG A 18 -2.46 -2.06 -47.42
C ARG A 18 -3.30 -3.35 -47.26
N ARG A 19 -4.51 -3.18 -46.73
CA ARG A 19 -5.75 -3.20 -47.54
C ARG A 19 -6.97 -2.67 -46.79
N GLU A 20 -7.76 -1.91 -47.53
CA GLU A 20 -9.05 -1.31 -47.22
C GLU A 20 -10.16 -2.39 -47.11
N ALA A 21 -11.23 -2.11 -46.35
CA ALA A 21 -12.60 -2.43 -46.76
C ALA A 21 -13.64 -1.76 -45.84
N THR A 22 -14.30 -0.76 -46.42
CA THR A 22 -15.60 -0.17 -46.06
C THR A 22 -16.72 -1.22 -46.03
N ALA A 23 -17.62 -1.18 -45.05
CA ALA A 23 -19.08 -1.34 -45.24
C ALA A 23 -19.87 -1.21 -43.92
N ALA A 24 -20.73 -0.19 -43.87
CA ALA A 24 -22.03 -0.17 -43.16
C ALA A 24 -23.07 0.24 -44.22
N PRO A 25 -24.41 0.20 -44.00
CA PRO A 25 -25.19 -0.24 -42.83
C PRO A 25 -26.32 -1.24 -43.19
N THR A 26 -27.03 -1.80 -42.21
CA THR A 26 -28.41 -2.29 -42.42
C THR A 26 -29.22 -2.10 -41.14
N GLN A 27 -30.28 -1.31 -41.27
CA GLN A 27 -31.32 -1.12 -40.27
C GLN A 27 -32.21 -2.37 -40.21
N GLY A 28 -32.49 -2.84 -38.99
CA GLY A 28 -33.53 -3.82 -38.71
C GLY A 28 -34.26 -3.40 -37.45
N GLN A 29 -35.47 -2.88 -37.63
CA GLN A 29 -36.38 -2.44 -36.58
C GLN A 29 -37.33 -3.59 -36.21
N GLY A 30 -37.47 -3.89 -34.92
CA GLY A 30 -38.43 -4.85 -34.39
C GLY A 30 -38.63 -4.61 -32.89
N PRO A 31 -39.87 -4.48 -32.39
CA PRO A 31 -40.14 -4.08 -31.00
C PRO A 31 -40.40 -5.28 -30.08
N GLY A 32 -40.09 -5.11 -28.80
CA GLY A 32 -40.73 -5.84 -27.70
C GLY A 32 -39.83 -6.71 -26.82
N GLY A 33 -39.94 -6.50 -25.51
CA GLY A 33 -39.63 -7.54 -24.52
C GLY A 33 -38.70 -7.10 -23.40
N GLY A 34 -39.27 -6.80 -22.23
CA GLY A 34 -38.54 -6.32 -21.05
C GLY A 34 -37.55 -7.32 -20.44
N GLY A 35 -36.68 -6.81 -19.57
CA GLY A 35 -35.87 -7.66 -18.70
C GLY A 35 -34.63 -6.99 -18.15
N ALA A 36 -34.74 -6.53 -16.89
CA ALA A 36 -33.68 -6.55 -15.89
C ALA A 36 -32.32 -5.88 -16.18
N GLY A 37 -32.16 -4.69 -15.59
CA GLY A 37 -31.03 -4.48 -14.68
C GLY A 37 -29.62 -4.46 -15.27
N ALA A 38 -29.37 -3.60 -16.26
CA ALA A 38 -28.02 -3.08 -16.44
C ALA A 38 -27.74 -2.10 -15.29
N ALA A 39 -27.36 -2.62 -14.12
CA ALA A 39 -26.71 -1.85 -13.08
C ALA A 39 -25.41 -1.32 -13.68
N ALA A 40 -25.49 -0.15 -14.32
CA ALA A 40 -24.35 0.62 -14.73
C ALA A 40 -23.42 0.68 -13.53
N ALA A 41 -22.26 0.05 -13.65
CA ALA A 41 -21.23 0.05 -12.62
C ALA A 41 -20.96 1.52 -12.29
N ARG A 42 -21.52 1.97 -11.15
CA ARG A 42 -21.32 3.32 -10.66
C ARG A 42 -19.80 3.49 -10.59
N PRO A 43 -19.23 4.54 -11.20
CA PRO A 43 -17.80 4.76 -11.08
C PRO A 43 -17.48 4.75 -9.59
N ALA A 44 -16.58 3.86 -9.17
CA ALA A 44 -16.15 3.77 -7.78
C ALA A 44 -15.75 5.18 -7.36
N ARG A 45 -16.49 5.77 -6.41
CA ARG A 45 -16.14 7.09 -5.89
C ARG A 45 -14.66 7.02 -5.51
N PRO A 46 -13.82 7.96 -5.96
CA PRO A 46 -12.45 8.00 -5.49
C PRO A 46 -12.51 8.02 -3.96
N LEU A 47 -11.84 7.05 -3.32
CA LEU A 47 -11.73 7.00 -1.87
C LEU A 47 -11.17 8.35 -1.44
N GLN A 48 -12.01 9.18 -0.81
CA GLN A 48 -11.57 10.48 -0.34
C GLN A 48 -10.44 10.24 0.66
N GLN A 49 -9.27 10.80 0.39
CA GLN A 49 -8.15 10.70 1.31
C GLN A 49 -8.55 11.38 2.62
N ARG A 50 -8.56 10.62 3.71
CA ARG A 50 -9.00 11.07 5.04
C ARG A 50 -7.79 11.18 5.95
N LEU A 51 -7.67 12.30 6.64
CA LEU A 51 -6.77 12.42 7.77
C LEU A 51 -7.48 12.02 9.06
N TYR A 52 -6.75 11.31 9.91
CA TYR A 52 -7.19 10.84 11.22
C TYR A 52 -6.48 11.66 12.28
N PRO A 53 -7.21 12.45 13.09
CA PRO A 53 -6.64 13.16 14.21
C PRO A 53 -6.33 12.19 15.35
N ASN A 54 -5.41 12.59 16.23
CA ASN A 54 -5.20 11.87 17.48
C ASN A 54 -6.40 12.11 18.41
N LEU A 55 -7.20 11.07 18.67
CA LEU A 55 -8.39 11.15 19.52
C LEU A 55 -8.03 11.24 21.02
N ARG A 56 -6.77 10.99 21.38
CA ARG A 56 -6.30 10.97 22.77
C ARG A 56 -4.88 11.59 22.83
N PRO A 57 -4.77 12.92 22.96
CA PRO A 57 -3.48 13.57 23.12
C PRO A 57 -2.91 13.24 24.51
N VAL A 58 -2.02 12.25 24.55
CA VAL A 58 -1.22 11.89 25.74
C VAL A 58 0.14 12.55 25.60
N GLY A 59 0.81 12.84 26.72
CA GLY A 59 2.16 13.43 26.74
C GLY A 59 3.09 12.81 25.71
N LEU A 60 3.60 13.66 24.82
CA LEU A 60 4.48 13.26 23.72
C LEU A 60 5.89 13.03 24.28
N ASP A 61 6.54 11.98 23.80
CA ASP A 61 7.95 11.74 24.04
C ASP A 61 8.74 12.45 22.91
N PRO A 62 9.49 13.52 23.22
CA PRO A 62 10.22 14.28 22.21
C PRO A 62 11.32 13.46 21.51
N GLY A 63 11.75 12.33 22.09
CA GLY A 63 12.74 11.42 21.49
C GLY A 63 12.13 10.28 20.65
N ALA A 64 10.80 10.20 20.55
CA ALA A 64 10.15 9.07 19.91
C ALA A 64 10.30 9.04 18.38
N ARG A 65 10.52 10.19 17.74
CA ARG A 65 10.66 10.26 16.27
C ARG A 65 12.04 9.79 15.82
N GLU A 66 13.08 10.01 16.61
CA GLU A 66 14.44 9.55 16.38
C GLU A 66 14.54 8.03 16.50
N GLN A 67 13.73 7.45 17.40
CA GLN A 67 13.63 6.01 17.59
C GLN A 67 12.80 5.32 16.50
N ALA A 68 12.01 6.08 15.74
CA ALA A 68 11.15 5.53 14.70
C ALA A 68 11.96 4.96 13.53
N PHE A 69 11.43 3.91 12.93
CA PHE A 69 11.96 3.37 11.68
C PHE A 69 11.08 3.76 10.50
N SER A 70 11.67 4.24 9.43
CA SER A 70 10.99 4.45 8.15
C SER A 70 10.93 3.12 7.38
N LEU A 71 9.74 2.72 6.94
CA LEU A 71 9.53 1.54 6.10
C LEU A 71 9.86 1.86 4.64
N HIS A 72 10.65 0.99 4.02
CA HIS A 72 10.95 1.01 2.60
C HIS A 72 10.59 -0.34 1.98
N GLU A 73 10.06 -0.32 0.77
CA GLU A 73 9.78 -1.53 -0.02
C GLU A 73 10.79 -1.63 -1.17
N TRP A 74 11.25 -2.85 -1.46
CA TRP A 74 12.11 -3.18 -2.58
C TRP A 74 11.76 -4.58 -3.12
N TYR A 75 11.25 -4.64 -4.35
CA TYR A 75 10.83 -5.88 -5.03
C TYR A 75 9.95 -6.81 -4.17
N GLY A 76 8.95 -6.25 -3.47
CA GLY A 76 8.03 -7.00 -2.62
C GLY A 76 8.59 -7.42 -1.25
N SER A 77 9.85 -7.06 -0.95
CA SER A 77 10.45 -7.18 0.37
C SER A 77 10.51 -5.83 1.06
N TYR A 78 10.48 -5.83 2.39
CA TYR A 78 10.51 -4.62 3.20
C TYR A 78 11.83 -4.50 3.97
N GLY A 79 12.31 -3.26 4.07
CA GLY A 79 13.42 -2.84 4.91
C GLY A 79 13.01 -1.66 5.79
N MET A 80 13.73 -1.49 6.89
CA MET A 80 13.54 -0.41 7.85
C MET A 80 14.81 0.42 7.93
N ARG A 81 14.68 1.74 8.00
CA ARG A 81 15.79 2.66 8.24
C ARG A 81 15.53 3.45 9.53
N GLY A 82 16.48 3.46 10.45
CA GLY A 82 16.33 4.21 11.72
C GLY A 82 16.54 5.72 11.53
N GLY A 83 15.92 6.53 12.38
CA GLY A 83 16.16 7.96 12.46
C GLY A 83 17.64 8.26 12.76
N GLY A 84 18.38 8.74 11.76
CA GLY A 84 19.80 9.09 11.89
C GLY A 84 20.81 7.98 11.53
N GLY A 85 20.36 6.77 11.16
CA GLY A 85 21.24 5.64 10.87
C GLY A 85 21.55 5.42 9.37
N ARG A 86 22.75 4.91 9.06
CA ARG A 86 23.14 4.42 7.71
C ARG A 86 22.73 2.96 7.44
N GLY A 87 22.09 2.29 8.40
CA GLY A 87 21.76 0.87 8.34
C GLY A 87 20.35 0.59 7.79
N LEU A 88 20.25 -0.47 6.99
CA LEU A 88 18.98 -1.08 6.60
C LEU A 88 18.74 -2.31 7.49
N TYR A 89 17.59 -2.37 8.15
CA TYR A 89 17.18 -3.49 8.99
C TYR A 89 16.07 -4.27 8.29
N VAL A 90 16.06 -5.59 8.47
CA VAL A 90 14.99 -6.45 7.96
C VAL A 90 13.93 -6.61 9.06
N PRO A 91 12.67 -6.17 8.85
CA PRO A 91 11.61 -6.35 9.82
C PRO A 91 11.23 -7.83 9.94
N ASN A 92 11.18 -8.34 11.18
CA ASN A 92 10.89 -9.76 11.45
C ASN A 92 10.02 -9.93 12.71
N ALA A 93 9.12 -8.98 12.95
CA ALA A 93 8.28 -8.94 14.14
C ALA A 93 6.99 -8.17 13.85
N ARG A 94 6.18 -8.01 14.90
CA ARG A 94 5.03 -7.11 14.88
C ARG A 94 5.47 -5.70 15.23
N TYR A 95 4.97 -4.73 14.46
CA TYR A 95 5.22 -3.31 14.66
C TYR A 95 3.88 -2.58 14.70
N VAL A 96 3.81 -1.53 15.51
CA VAL A 96 2.85 -0.47 15.23
C VAL A 96 3.37 0.35 14.07
N PHE A 97 2.47 0.86 13.25
CA PHE A 97 2.85 1.76 12.16
C PHE A 97 1.91 2.96 12.07
N VAL A 98 2.44 4.05 11.52
CA VAL A 98 1.65 5.21 11.08
C VAL A 98 2.09 5.61 9.69
N ARG A 99 1.13 6.02 8.86
CA ARG A 99 1.37 6.67 7.58
C ARG A 99 1.19 8.17 7.78
N THR A 100 2.26 8.94 7.71
CA THR A 100 2.23 10.39 7.93
C THR A 100 1.49 11.11 6.82
N GLN A 101 1.17 12.40 7.05
CA GLN A 101 0.56 13.26 6.03
C GLN A 101 1.44 13.39 4.77
N GLY A 102 2.77 13.39 4.96
CA GLY A 102 3.76 13.38 3.88
C GLY A 102 3.88 12.05 3.13
N GLY A 103 3.17 11.00 3.56
CA GLY A 103 3.22 9.69 2.91
C GLY A 103 4.45 8.87 3.31
N GLU A 104 5.10 9.17 4.43
CA GLU A 104 6.10 8.29 5.02
C GLU A 104 5.40 7.23 5.88
N THR A 105 5.85 5.97 5.84
CA THR A 105 5.41 4.95 6.81
C THR A 105 6.46 4.81 7.89
N LEU A 106 6.08 5.13 9.12
CA LEU A 106 6.92 4.96 10.30
C LEU A 106 6.48 3.71 11.07
N LEU A 107 7.43 3.08 11.73
CA LEU A 107 7.25 1.82 12.44
C LEU A 107 7.97 1.87 13.78
N HIS A 108 7.45 1.16 14.78
CA HIS A 108 8.21 0.81 15.97
C HIS A 108 7.62 -0.44 16.64
N PRO A 109 8.43 -1.31 17.28
CA PRO A 109 7.90 -2.50 17.94
C PRO A 109 7.15 -2.19 19.25
N ARG A 110 7.43 -1.05 19.89
CA ARG A 110 6.94 -0.75 21.26
C ARG A 110 6.35 0.65 21.46
N LEU A 111 6.54 1.58 20.53
CA LEU A 111 6.02 2.93 20.71
C LEU A 111 4.49 2.91 20.52
N ARG A 112 3.82 3.91 21.06
CA ARG A 112 2.38 4.10 20.81
C ARG A 112 2.20 4.93 19.53
N HIS A 113 1.07 4.78 18.85
CA HIS A 113 0.79 5.54 17.62
C HIS A 113 0.96 7.05 17.78
N PRO A 114 0.48 7.71 18.87
CA PRO A 114 0.70 9.14 19.05
C PRO A 114 2.18 9.52 19.18
N ALA A 115 2.99 8.73 19.90
CA ALA A 115 4.42 9.00 20.02
C ALA A 115 5.13 8.86 18.67
N LEU A 116 4.73 7.87 17.86
CA LEU A 116 5.29 7.65 16.54
C LEU A 116 4.94 8.76 15.55
N ALA A 117 3.73 9.32 15.67
CA ALA A 117 3.24 10.43 14.85
C ALA A 117 3.50 11.81 15.47
N GLN A 118 4.15 11.90 16.64
CA GLN A 118 4.33 13.13 17.40
C GLN A 118 3.00 13.88 17.67
N GLY A 119 1.92 13.13 17.86
CA GLY A 119 0.57 13.66 18.11
C GLY A 119 -0.14 14.21 16.87
N GLU A 120 0.56 14.32 15.74
CA GLU A 120 0.02 14.88 14.51
C GLU A 120 -1.09 14.00 13.91
N PRO A 121 -2.00 14.59 13.11
CA PRO A 121 -2.89 13.82 12.27
C PRO A 121 -2.13 12.92 11.31
N VAL A 122 -2.66 11.73 11.05
CA VAL A 122 -2.04 10.73 10.18
C VAL A 122 -2.97 10.37 9.03
N ARG A 123 -2.42 9.90 7.91
CA ARG A 123 -3.23 9.26 6.87
C ARG A 123 -3.76 7.93 7.37
N TYR A 124 -2.94 7.11 8.02
CA TYR A 124 -3.40 5.82 8.52
C TYR A 124 -2.56 5.38 9.71
N ALA A 125 -3.10 4.48 10.52
CA ALA A 125 -2.40 3.92 11.67
C ALA A 125 -2.90 2.51 11.95
N GLY A 126 -2.00 1.66 12.43
CA GLY A 126 -2.35 0.27 12.62
C GLY A 126 -1.21 -0.58 13.15
N GLU A 127 -1.35 -1.89 12.92
CA GLU A 127 -0.32 -2.88 13.21
C GLU A 127 0.04 -3.65 11.95
N ALA A 128 1.30 -4.01 11.82
CA ALA A 128 1.81 -4.83 10.73
C ALA A 128 2.74 -5.92 11.29
N TYR A 129 2.65 -7.11 10.71
CA TYR A 129 3.52 -8.22 11.06
C TYR A 129 4.37 -8.61 9.86
N PHE A 130 5.67 -8.65 10.10
CA PHE A 130 6.67 -9.01 9.12
C PHE A 130 7.40 -10.28 9.54
N GLU A 131 7.80 -11.05 8.55
CA GLU A 131 8.58 -12.28 8.70
C GLU A 131 9.70 -12.25 7.67
N SER A 132 10.94 -12.08 8.13
CA SER A 132 12.15 -11.96 7.30
C SER A 132 12.01 -10.95 6.14
N GLY A 133 11.42 -9.78 6.40
CA GLY A 133 11.22 -8.74 5.41
C GLY A 133 9.94 -8.89 4.58
N ALA A 134 9.24 -10.02 4.65
CA ALA A 134 7.95 -10.19 4.00
C ALA A 134 6.82 -9.67 4.91
N LEU A 135 5.95 -8.81 4.38
CA LEU A 135 4.71 -8.46 5.07
C LEU A 135 3.76 -9.67 5.02
N ARG A 136 3.26 -10.09 6.19
CA ARG A 136 2.37 -11.26 6.29
C ARG A 136 0.92 -10.86 6.48
N TRP A 137 0.70 -9.80 7.26
CA TRP A 137 -0.59 -9.17 7.44
C TRP A 137 -0.42 -7.79 8.04
N TRP A 138 -1.44 -6.96 7.87
CA TRP A 138 -1.55 -5.67 8.55
C TRP A 138 -3.02 -5.35 8.83
N SER A 139 -3.25 -4.46 9.78
CA SER A 139 -4.59 -4.09 10.23
C SER A 139 -4.70 -2.61 10.55
N ASN A 140 -5.93 -2.14 10.73
CA ASN A 140 -6.26 -0.79 11.20
C ASN A 140 -6.31 -0.70 12.74
N ALA A 141 -5.60 -1.58 13.44
CA ALA A 141 -5.58 -1.64 14.90
C ALA A 141 -4.82 -0.44 15.49
N SER A 142 -5.51 0.67 15.71
CA SER A 142 -4.99 1.83 16.45
C SER A 142 -6.03 2.33 17.43
N GLY A 143 -5.71 2.27 18.73
CA GLY A 143 -6.60 2.78 19.78
C GLY A 143 -6.79 4.31 19.77
N HIS A 144 -5.86 5.05 19.17
CA HIS A 144 -5.78 6.52 19.22
C HIS A 144 -6.27 7.20 17.95
N TYR A 145 -6.05 6.60 16.78
CA TYR A 145 -6.47 7.18 15.50
C TYR A 145 -7.67 6.46 14.87
N ARG A 146 -7.87 5.18 15.22
CA ARG A 146 -9.01 4.33 14.81
C ARG A 146 -9.43 4.54 13.35
N PRO A 147 -8.54 4.30 12.38
CA PRO A 147 -8.88 4.55 11.00
C PRO A 147 -9.89 3.53 10.47
N ASP A 148 -10.72 3.98 9.54
CA ASP A 148 -11.79 3.19 8.94
C ASP A 148 -11.20 2.16 7.97
N PRO A 149 -11.67 0.89 7.98
CA PRO A 149 -11.28 -0.10 6.99
C PRO A 149 -11.47 0.36 5.54
N GLN A 150 -12.46 1.19 5.24
CA GLN A 150 -12.72 1.70 3.88
C GLN A 150 -11.58 2.57 3.35
N HIS A 151 -10.85 3.25 4.24
CA HIS A 151 -9.70 4.07 3.86
C HIS A 151 -8.37 3.31 3.91
N ALA A 152 -8.37 1.99 4.16
CA ALA A 152 -7.17 1.16 4.18
C ALA A 152 -6.23 1.35 2.97
N PRO A 153 -6.71 1.56 1.72
CA PRO A 153 -5.81 1.77 0.58
C PRO A 153 -4.82 2.93 0.75
N GLN A 154 -5.13 3.95 1.56
CA GLN A 154 -4.23 5.08 1.79
C GLN A 154 -3.05 4.76 2.72
N ALA A 155 -3.04 3.59 3.36
CA ALA A 155 -1.89 3.09 4.11
C ALA A 155 -0.69 2.77 3.20
N GLY A 156 -0.93 2.53 1.90
CA GLY A 156 0.12 2.17 0.95
C GLY A 156 0.68 0.76 1.16
N LEU A 157 -0.07 -0.13 1.81
CA LEU A 157 0.28 -1.53 2.03
C LEU A 157 -0.61 -2.45 1.18
N PRO A 158 -0.13 -3.64 0.77
CA PRO A 158 -0.88 -4.58 -0.05
C PRO A 158 -2.25 -4.95 0.56
N MET A 159 -3.33 -4.60 -0.13
CA MET A 159 -4.70 -4.82 0.35
C MET A 159 -5.06 -6.30 0.50
N ALA A 160 -4.42 -7.20 -0.26
CA ALA A 160 -4.59 -8.65 -0.12
C ALA A 160 -4.18 -9.18 1.27
N LEU A 161 -3.36 -8.42 2.01
CA LEU A 161 -2.86 -8.77 3.34
C LEU A 161 -3.56 -7.98 4.46
N PHE A 162 -4.52 -7.11 4.11
CA PHE A 162 -5.26 -6.32 5.08
C PHE A 162 -6.26 -7.20 5.83
N ARG A 163 -6.32 -7.01 7.15
CA ARG A 163 -7.34 -7.59 8.03
C ARG A 163 -7.92 -6.50 8.89
N SER A 164 -9.25 -6.37 8.89
CA SER A 164 -9.90 -5.40 9.78
C SER A 164 -9.63 -5.78 11.23
N TRP A 165 -9.54 -4.78 12.11
CA TRP A 165 -9.39 -5.02 13.55
C TRP A 165 -10.50 -5.91 14.10
N ASP A 166 -11.74 -5.70 13.65
CA ASP A 166 -12.87 -6.56 13.99
C ASP A 166 -12.63 -8.02 13.61
N ASP A 167 -12.03 -8.31 12.44
CA ASP A 167 -11.68 -9.68 12.07
C ASP A 167 -10.55 -10.27 12.92
N VAL A 168 -9.54 -9.46 13.27
CA VAL A 168 -8.41 -9.90 14.11
C VAL A 168 -8.88 -10.22 15.54
N VAL A 169 -9.76 -9.39 16.12
CA VAL A 169 -10.29 -9.57 17.48
C VAL A 169 -11.37 -10.64 17.54
N ARG A 170 -12.37 -10.57 16.65
CA ARG A 170 -13.57 -11.41 16.73
C ARG A 170 -13.31 -12.85 16.33
N ARG A 171 -12.40 -13.09 15.38
CA ARG A 171 -12.13 -14.45 14.86
C ARG A 171 -10.90 -15.11 15.47
N GLY A 172 -10.19 -14.43 16.37
CA GLY A 172 -8.89 -14.91 16.86
C GLY A 172 -7.91 -15.20 15.71
N ALA A 173 -8.14 -14.62 14.53
CA ALA A 173 -7.40 -14.85 13.30
C ALA A 173 -6.05 -14.12 13.35
N ARG A 174 -5.29 -14.39 14.41
CA ARG A 174 -3.87 -14.16 14.48
C ARG A 174 -3.25 -15.33 13.73
N PRO A 175 -2.74 -15.16 12.51
CA PRO A 175 -2.05 -16.24 11.85
C PRO A 175 -0.87 -16.62 12.76
N ALA A 176 -0.79 -17.92 13.07
CA ALA A 176 0.40 -18.47 13.70
C ALA A 176 1.61 -18.07 12.83
N PRO A 177 2.78 -17.77 13.43
CA PRO A 177 4.01 -17.62 12.65
C PRO A 177 4.13 -18.85 11.74
N ALA A 178 4.43 -18.64 10.46
CA ALA A 178 4.51 -19.73 9.51
C ALA A 178 5.66 -20.63 9.98
N ARG A 179 5.35 -21.74 10.66
CA ARG A 179 6.37 -22.72 11.02
C ARG A 179 6.95 -23.25 9.71
N GLY A 180 8.19 -22.89 9.41
CA GLY A 180 8.97 -23.51 8.36
C GLY A 180 8.98 -25.02 8.57
N LYS A 181 8.67 -25.75 7.50
CA LYS A 181 8.91 -27.19 7.41
C LYS A 181 10.37 -27.43 7.06
#